data_AF-A0A8H6B4W3-F1
#
_entry.id   AF-A0A8H6B4W3-F1
#
_cell.length_a   1.000
_cell.length_b   1.000
_cell.length_c   1.000
_cell.angle_alpha   90.00
_cell.angle_beta   90.00
_cell.angle_gamma   90.00
#
_symmetry.space_group_name_H-M   'P 1'
#
loop_
_entity.id
_entity.type
_entity.pdbx_description
1 polymer ?
#
loop_
_entity_poly.entity_id
_entity_poly.type
_entity_poly.pdbx_seq_one_letter_code
_entity_poly.pdbx_strand_id
1 'polypeptide(L)' 'MAVLDSKARVYGVQGLRVVDASAFPVLPAGHPSSLVYILAEKIADDILKGR' A
#
# COMPACT_ATOMS: atom_id res chain seq x y z
N MET A 1 -6.04 -13.21 -8.16
CA MET A 1 -5.71 -13.46 -6.75
C MET A 1 -4.93 -12.26 -6.24
N ALA A 2 -5.29 -11.66 -5.11
CA ALA A 2 -4.59 -10.50 -4.54
C ALA A 2 -3.66 -10.93 -3.39
N VAL A 3 -2.50 -10.28 -3.26
CA VAL A 3 -1.54 -10.54 -2.17
C VAL A 3 -1.78 -9.62 -0.96
N LEU A 4 -2.31 -8.42 -1.23
CA LEU A 4 -2.58 -7.39 -0.24
C LEU A 4 -4.07 -7.08 -0.16
N ASP A 5 -4.55 -6.67 1.01
CA ASP A 5 -5.86 -6.06 1.17
C ASP A 5 -5.85 -4.52 0.96
N SER A 6 -7.01 -3.87 1.12
CA SER A 6 -7.16 -2.42 0.91
C SER A 6 -6.42 -1.55 1.91
N LYS A 7 -5.83 -2.13 2.97
CA LYS A 7 -4.99 -1.46 3.98
C LYS A 7 -3.52 -1.85 3.83
N ALA A 8 -3.14 -2.39 2.67
CA ALA A 8 -1.79 -2.85 2.36
C ALA A 8 -1.28 -3.98 3.27
N ARG A 9 -2.17 -4.69 3.97
CA ARG A 9 -1.81 -5.84 4.82
C ARG A 9 -1.65 -7.08 3.96
N VAL A 10 -0.61 -7.87 4.24
CA VAL A 10 -0.36 -9.12 3.53
C VAL A 10 -1.35 -10.19 4.00
N TYR A 11 -2.06 -10.81 3.06
CA TYR A 11 -2.96 -11.91 3.40
C TYR A 11 -2.20 -13.08 4.04
N GLY A 12 -2.70 -13.57 5.18
CA GLY A 12 -2.12 -14.71 5.89
C GLY A 12 -0.90 -14.38 6.76
N VAL A 13 -0.45 -13.12 6.84
CA VAL A 13 0.69 -12.70 7.66
C VAL A 13 0.26 -11.61 8.65
N GLN A 14 0.62 -11.78 9.92
CA GLN A 14 0.33 -10.80 10.96
C GLN A 14 1.45 -9.75 11.04
N GLY A 15 1.07 -8.49 11.26
CA GLY A 15 2.03 -7.40 11.49
C GLY A 15 2.86 -6.97 10.27
N LEU A 16 2.54 -7.46 9.06
CA LEU A 16 3.26 -7.12 7.84
C LEU A 16 2.38 -6.32 6.86
N ARG A 17 2.93 -5.21 6.37
CA ARG A 17 2.34 -4.40 5.29
C ARG A 17 3.38 -4.16 4.19
N VAL A 18 2.94 -4.05 2.94
CA VAL A 18 3.80 -3.73 1.78
C VAL A 18 3.31 -2.43 1.14
N VAL A 19 4.19 -1.42 1.10
CA VAL A 19 3.86 -0.06 0.68
C VAL A 19 4.90 0.42 -0.33
N ASP A 20 4.79 -0.07 -1.56
CA ASP A 20 5.68 0.25 -2.68
C ASP A 20 4.93 0.11 -4.02
N ALA A 21 5.67 0.14 -5.13
CA ALA A 21 5.09 -0.01 -6.46
C ALA A 21 4.41 -1.39 -6.70
N SER A 22 4.81 -2.44 -5.98
CA SER A 22 4.24 -3.78 -6.13
C SER A 22 2.82 -3.90 -5.57
N ALA A 23 2.39 -2.93 -4.76
CA ALA A 23 1.03 -2.87 -4.24
C ALA A 23 -0.02 -2.49 -5.31
N PHE A 24 0.41 -1.96 -6.46
CA PHE A 24 -0.47 -1.60 -7.56
C PHE A 24 -0.60 -2.78 -8.54
N PRO A 25 -1.82 -3.29 -8.82
CA PRO A 25 -2.02 -4.36 -9.79
C PRO A 25 -1.67 -3.91 -11.22
N VAL A 26 -1.93 -2.63 -11.53
CA VAL A 26 -1.53 -1.92 -12.74
C VAL A 26 -1.20 -0.50 -12.31
N LEU A 27 -0.07 0.05 -12.77
CA LEU A 27 0.31 1.42 -12.43
C LEU A 27 -0.67 2.42 -13.06
N PRO A 28 -1.29 3.32 -12.26
CA PRO A 28 -2.04 4.45 -12.78
C PRO A 28 -1.18 5.35 -13.70
N ALA A 29 -1.85 6.11 -14.57
CA ALA A 29 -1.17 7.11 -15.40
C ALA A 29 -0.51 8.20 -14.54
N GLY A 30 0.75 8.52 -14.84
CA GLY A 30 1.55 9.49 -14.09
C GLY A 30 2.93 8.94 -13.73
N HIS A 31 3.70 9.74 -13.01
CA HIS A 31 5.03 9.32 -12.58
C HIS A 31 4.91 8.29 -11.44
N PRO A 32 5.52 7.08 -11.53
CA PRO A 32 5.36 6.04 -10.52
C PRO A 32 5.76 6.48 -9.12
N SER A 33 6.77 7.34 -8.99
CA SER A 33 7.19 7.86 -7.69
C SER A 33 6.07 8.65 -7.00
N SER A 34 5.32 9.48 -7.72
CA SER A 34 4.21 10.26 -7.15
C SER A 34 3.12 9.34 -6.58
N LEU A 35 2.82 8.24 -7.29
CA LEU A 35 1.82 7.27 -6.86
C LEU A 35 2.27 6.51 -5.60
N VAL A 36 3.54 6.11 -5.56
CA VAL A 36 4.13 5.45 -4.39
C VAL A 36 4.15 6.40 -3.19
N TYR A 37 4.54 7.67 -3.36
CA TYR A 37 4.51 8.66 -2.28
C TYR A 37 3.10 8.85 -1.72
N ILE A 38 2.08 8.98 -2.57
CA ILE A 38 0.69 9.16 -2.11
C ILE A 38 0.19 7.92 -1.35
N LEU A 39 0.50 6.71 -1.84
CA LEU A 39 0.16 5.47 -1.13
C LEU A 39 0.87 5.41 0.23
N ALA A 40 2.15 5.77 0.26
CA ALA A 40 2.96 5.78 1.48
C ALA A 40 2.37 6.72 2.54
N GLU A 41 2.03 7.95 2.17
CA GLU A 41 1.39 8.93 3.06
C GLU A 41 0.07 8.40 3.61
N LYS A 42 -0.80 7.86 2.75
CA LYS A 42 -2.09 7.32 3.18
C LYS A 42 -1.94 6.17 4.18
N ILE A 43 -1.05 5.22 3.90
CA ILE A 43 -0.89 4.04 4.76
C ILE A 43 -0.13 4.39 6.05
N ALA A 44 0.82 5.33 6.01
CA ALA A 44 1.46 5.85 7.21
C ALA A 44 0.44 6.50 8.16
N ASP A 45 -0.47 7.32 7.64
CA ASP A 45 -1.56 7.92 8.43
C ASP A 45 -2.47 6.85 9.07
N ASP A 46 -2.81 5.80 8.32
CA ASP A 46 -3.60 4.67 8.81
C ASP A 46 -2.89 3.92 9.95
N ILE A 47 -1.59 3.65 9.80
CA ILE A 47 -0.75 3.00 10.83
C ILE A 47 -0.68 3.87 12.09
N LEU A 48 -0.37 5.16 11.95
CA LEU A 48 -0.21 6.08 13.09
C LEU A 48 -1.52 6.31 13.86
N LYS A 49 -2.66 6.25 13.17
CA LYS A 49 -3.99 6.38 13.78
C LYS A 49 -4.56 5.06 14.29
N GLY A 50 -3.86 3.94 14.11
CA GLY A 50 -4.31 2.61 14.53
C GLY A 50 -5.59 2.14 13.82
N ARG A 51 -5.77 2.54 12.56
CA ARG A 51 -6.98 2.23 11.78
C ARG A 51 -6.88 0.91 11.02
#